data_AF-A0AAW2EE87-F1
#
_entry.id   AF-A0AAW2EE87-F1
#
_cell.length_a   1.000
_cell.length_b   1.000
_cell.length_c   1.000
_cell.angle_alpha   90.00
_cell.angle_beta   90.00
_cell.angle_gamma   90.00
#
_symmetry.space_group_name_H-M   'P 1'
#
loop_
_entity.id
_entity.type
_entity.pdbx_description
1 polymer ?
#
loop_
_entity_poly.entity_id
_entity_poly.type
_entity_poly.pdbx_seq_one_letter_code
_entity_poly.pdbx_strand_id
1 'polypeptide(L)'
;MASVKDTATFFAEGTATQFEHVLKLYPQALRLKADRKSKKPEELIKLDNWYQNELPKKIKSRGKDAHLNHEELVQTMKWKQIRGKFYPQLSYLVKVNTPRAVMAETKKAFKKLPNLEQAITALSNLKGVGTTMASALLAAASPENAPFMADECLMAIPEIEGIDYTTKEYLNFVQHIQNTAERLNKQTSNGKSWSPHRVELALWTHYVASELKPELLDGIPGSTENGNSHGASNGEATEPSDDSNQETVANGKDTPAALDPAAIDENSTTTSFTEDSLDKPATPITASDHPVVGASEDTNDSLITNDSSNNATPRPTDSEDTEEDSQDAQEPPSKKSKK
;
A
#
# COMPACT_ATOMS: atom_id res chain seq x y z
N MET A 1 -5.59 -19.82 27.75
CA MET A 1 -4.48 -18.99 27.25
C MET A 1 -4.87 -18.53 25.86
N ALA A 2 -4.46 -17.34 25.44
CA ALA A 2 -4.69 -16.91 24.07
C ALA A 2 -3.76 -17.70 23.14
N SER A 3 -4.29 -18.16 22.00
CA SER A 3 -3.51 -18.98 21.05
C SER A 3 -2.67 -18.08 20.17
N VAL A 4 -1.49 -18.52 19.73
CA VAL A 4 -0.69 -17.80 18.71
C VAL A 4 -1.46 -17.67 17.38
N LYS A 5 -2.50 -18.49 17.18
CA LYS A 5 -3.44 -18.40 16.04
C LYS A 5 -4.37 -17.17 16.11
N ASP A 6 -4.53 -16.53 17.26
CA ASP A 6 -5.18 -15.23 17.37
C ASP A 6 -4.21 -14.13 16.91
N THR A 7 -4.69 -13.25 16.02
CA THR A 7 -3.83 -12.25 15.38
C THR A 7 -3.41 -11.14 16.34
N ALA A 8 -4.27 -10.78 17.32
CA ALA A 8 -3.92 -9.82 18.37
C ALA A 8 -2.76 -10.33 19.24
N THR A 9 -2.84 -11.59 19.67
CA THR A 9 -1.79 -12.29 20.43
C THR A 9 -0.50 -12.40 19.62
N PHE A 10 -0.59 -12.80 18.34
CA PHE A 10 0.57 -12.81 17.43
C PHE A 10 1.22 -11.43 17.29
N PHE A 11 0.44 -10.36 17.17
CA PHE A 11 0.97 -9.00 17.07
C PHE A 11 1.72 -8.55 18.33
N ALA A 12 1.11 -8.77 19.51
CA ALA A 12 1.68 -8.34 20.79
C ALA A 12 2.92 -9.16 21.17
N GLU A 13 2.85 -10.49 21.08
CA GLU A 13 3.82 -11.41 21.69
C GLU A 13 4.73 -12.11 20.67
N GLY A 14 4.30 -12.24 19.42
CA GLY A 14 4.98 -13.02 18.38
C GLY A 14 6.45 -12.63 18.18
N THR A 15 7.33 -13.62 18.11
CA THR A 15 8.78 -13.48 17.99
C THR A 15 9.24 -13.25 16.55
N ALA A 16 10.47 -12.77 16.36
CA ALA A 16 11.05 -12.53 15.03
C ALA A 16 11.08 -13.79 14.13
N THR A 17 11.21 -14.99 14.70
CA THR A 17 11.15 -16.25 13.95
C THR A 17 9.72 -16.62 13.54
N GLN A 18 8.73 -16.34 14.39
CA GLN A 18 7.31 -16.52 14.07
C GLN A 18 6.85 -15.52 13.00
N PHE A 19 7.23 -14.24 13.13
CA PHE A 19 6.98 -13.22 12.10
C PHE A 19 7.66 -13.58 10.75
N GLU A 20 8.90 -14.07 10.75
CA GLU A 20 9.58 -14.52 9.52
C GLU A 20 8.95 -15.79 8.93
N HIS A 21 8.39 -16.69 9.76
CA HIS A 21 7.61 -17.84 9.29
C HIS A 21 6.33 -17.37 8.59
N VAL A 22 5.54 -16.55 9.27
CA VAL A 22 4.26 -16.02 8.77
C VAL A 22 4.47 -15.22 7.48
N LEU A 23 5.48 -14.35 7.41
CA LEU A 23 5.77 -13.55 6.21
C LEU A 23 6.02 -14.42 4.96
N LYS A 24 6.55 -15.65 5.10
CA LYS A 24 6.74 -16.58 3.97
C LYS A 24 5.42 -17.14 3.43
N LEU A 25 4.35 -17.12 4.22
CA LEU A 25 3.00 -17.52 3.80
C LEU A 25 2.29 -16.45 2.98
N TYR A 26 2.85 -15.24 2.84
CA TYR A 26 2.23 -14.11 2.11
C TYR A 26 1.70 -14.48 0.71
N PRO A 27 2.42 -15.23 -0.16
CA PRO A 27 1.88 -15.62 -1.46
C PRO A 27 0.65 -16.52 -1.37
N GLN A 28 0.57 -17.36 -0.33
CA GLN A 28 -0.54 -18.28 -0.10
C GLN A 28 -1.76 -17.52 0.44
N ALA A 29 -1.57 -16.65 1.43
CA ALA A 29 -2.61 -15.78 1.97
C ALA A 29 -3.17 -14.81 0.90
N LEU A 30 -2.29 -14.23 0.08
CA LEU A 30 -2.70 -13.41 -1.07
C LEU A 30 -3.56 -14.20 -2.04
N ARG A 31 -3.19 -15.44 -2.37
CA ARG A 31 -3.98 -16.31 -3.26
C ARG A 31 -5.34 -16.66 -2.66
N LEU A 32 -5.39 -17.10 -1.39
CA LEU A 32 -6.66 -17.35 -0.69
C LEU A 32 -7.60 -16.13 -0.73
N LYS A 33 -7.07 -14.93 -0.50
CA LYS A 33 -7.87 -13.69 -0.57
C LYS A 33 -8.30 -13.37 -2.01
N ALA A 34 -7.43 -13.59 -2.99
CA ALA A 34 -7.72 -13.37 -4.40
C ALA A 34 -8.86 -14.30 -4.88
N ASP A 35 -8.77 -15.59 -4.56
CA ASP A 35 -9.75 -16.61 -4.91
C ASP A 35 -11.11 -16.34 -4.25
N ARG A 36 -11.13 -15.88 -2.97
CA ARG A 36 -12.38 -15.50 -2.27
C ARG A 36 -13.03 -14.22 -2.80
N LYS A 37 -12.27 -13.27 -3.37
CA LYS A 37 -12.80 -11.95 -3.80
C LYS A 37 -13.03 -11.79 -5.30
N SER A 38 -12.37 -12.56 -6.16
CA SER A 38 -12.33 -12.28 -7.60
C SER A 38 -12.43 -13.55 -8.42
N LYS A 39 -13.25 -13.51 -9.48
CA LYS A 39 -13.25 -14.52 -10.56
C LYS A 39 -11.95 -14.49 -11.40
N LYS A 40 -11.04 -13.54 -11.15
CA LYS A 40 -9.74 -13.37 -11.81
C LYS A 40 -8.63 -13.20 -10.75
N PRO A 41 -8.30 -14.25 -9.98
CA PRO A 41 -7.32 -14.14 -8.89
C PRO A 41 -5.91 -13.74 -9.38
N GLU A 42 -5.53 -14.23 -10.57
CA GLU A 42 -4.23 -13.93 -11.21
C GLU A 42 -4.02 -12.44 -11.49
N GLU A 43 -5.09 -11.64 -11.63
CA GLU A 43 -4.99 -10.19 -11.81
C GLU A 43 -4.50 -9.50 -10.53
N LEU A 44 -4.99 -9.93 -9.36
CA LEU A 44 -4.50 -9.44 -8.07
C LEU A 44 -3.06 -9.88 -7.84
N ILE A 45 -2.74 -11.16 -8.07
CA ILE A 45 -1.40 -11.72 -7.88
C ILE A 45 -0.36 -10.96 -8.73
N LYS A 46 -0.68 -10.67 -10.00
CA LYS A 46 0.19 -9.89 -10.88
C LYS A 46 0.36 -8.43 -10.41
N LEU A 47 -0.72 -7.78 -10.00
CA LEU A 47 -0.68 -6.40 -9.50
C LEU A 47 0.09 -6.28 -8.18
N ASP A 48 -0.05 -7.27 -7.31
CA ASP A 48 0.63 -7.31 -6.02
C ASP A 48 2.14 -7.55 -6.19
N ASN A 49 2.54 -8.52 -7.02
CA ASN A 49 3.95 -8.70 -7.37
C ASN A 49 4.58 -7.40 -7.93
N TRP A 50 3.88 -6.69 -8.81
CA TRP A 50 4.32 -5.39 -9.30
C TRP A 50 4.45 -4.36 -8.16
N TYR A 51 3.47 -4.27 -7.27
CA TYR A 51 3.46 -3.30 -6.16
C TYR A 51 4.55 -3.59 -5.12
N GLN A 52 4.77 -4.85 -4.74
CA GLN A 52 5.78 -5.22 -3.74
C GLN A 52 7.20 -5.26 -4.32
N ASN A 53 7.38 -5.74 -5.57
CA ASN A 53 8.69 -6.10 -6.10
C ASN A 53 9.19 -5.22 -7.25
N GLU A 54 8.33 -4.47 -7.96
CA GLU A 54 8.76 -3.60 -9.07
C GLU A 54 8.68 -2.12 -8.73
N LEU A 55 7.53 -1.65 -8.22
CA LEU A 55 7.28 -0.24 -7.95
C LEU A 55 8.33 0.38 -6.99
N PRO A 56 8.73 -0.26 -5.88
CA PRO A 56 9.76 0.29 -4.99
C PRO A 56 11.12 0.41 -5.69
N LYS A 57 11.46 -0.53 -6.58
CA LYS A 57 12.70 -0.47 -7.37
C LYS A 57 12.65 0.65 -8.39
N LYS A 58 11.51 0.86 -9.06
CA LYS A 58 11.28 1.97 -10.00
C LYS A 58 11.39 3.32 -9.30
N ILE A 59 10.72 3.52 -8.16
CA ILE A 59 10.83 4.75 -7.36
C ILE A 59 12.28 4.96 -6.90
N LYS A 60 12.94 3.93 -6.34
CA LYS A 60 14.34 4.02 -5.86
C LYS A 60 15.34 4.32 -6.99
N SER A 61 15.14 3.79 -8.21
CA SER A 61 16.02 4.07 -9.36
C SER A 61 16.03 5.53 -9.81
N ARG A 62 15.02 6.33 -9.43
CA ARG A 62 14.95 7.78 -9.70
C ARG A 62 15.80 8.61 -8.72
N GLY A 63 16.37 7.99 -7.68
CA GLY A 63 17.32 8.62 -6.76
C GLY A 63 16.79 9.88 -6.09
N LYS A 64 17.52 11.00 -6.21
CA LYS A 64 17.12 12.31 -5.65
C LYS A 64 15.81 12.86 -6.23
N ASP A 65 15.40 12.35 -7.39
CA ASP A 65 14.16 12.69 -8.08
C ASP A 65 13.10 11.58 -7.93
N ALA A 66 13.09 10.82 -6.84
CA ALA A 66 12.01 9.88 -6.52
C ALA A 66 10.61 10.53 -6.64
N HIS A 67 9.73 9.91 -7.43
CA HIS A 67 8.34 10.28 -7.70
C HIS A 67 7.59 9.05 -8.25
N LEU A 68 6.26 9.14 -8.41
CA LEU A 68 5.48 8.26 -9.32
C LEU A 68 5.12 9.01 -10.61
N ASN A 69 4.99 8.26 -11.71
CA ASN A 69 4.26 8.74 -12.88
C ASN A 69 2.73 8.48 -12.73
N HIS A 70 1.95 8.92 -13.72
CA HIS A 70 0.48 8.80 -13.67
C HIS A 70 0.03 7.35 -13.69
N GLU A 71 0.66 6.54 -14.54
CA GLU A 71 0.36 5.14 -14.76
C GLU A 71 0.59 4.32 -13.49
N GLU A 72 1.70 4.56 -12.78
CA GLU A 72 2.01 3.94 -11.48
C GLU A 72 0.99 4.33 -10.41
N LEU A 73 0.52 5.58 -10.38
CA LEU A 73 -0.53 6.01 -9.44
C LEU A 73 -1.86 5.29 -9.73
N VAL A 74 -2.28 5.25 -11.00
CA VAL A 74 -3.50 4.56 -11.44
C VAL A 74 -3.41 3.05 -11.18
N GLN A 75 -2.26 2.44 -11.44
CA GLN A 75 -2.02 1.02 -11.21
C GLN A 75 -1.98 0.68 -9.70
N THR A 76 -1.42 1.55 -8.86
CA THR A 76 -1.46 1.39 -7.39
C THR A 76 -2.90 1.50 -6.87
N MET A 77 -3.71 2.43 -7.40
CA MET A 77 -5.13 2.50 -7.06
C MET A 77 -5.84 1.20 -7.45
N LYS A 78 -5.61 0.69 -8.67
CA LYS A 78 -6.19 -0.58 -9.13
C LYS A 78 -5.81 -1.76 -8.22
N TRP A 79 -4.53 -1.88 -7.84
CA TRP A 79 -4.06 -2.89 -6.88
C TRP A 79 -4.82 -2.79 -5.55
N LYS A 80 -4.85 -1.60 -4.93
CA LYS A 80 -5.51 -1.37 -3.64
C LYS A 80 -7.01 -1.69 -3.69
N GLN A 81 -7.67 -1.33 -4.79
CA GLN A 81 -9.10 -1.55 -5.03
C GLN A 81 -9.46 -3.04 -5.16
N ILE A 82 -8.59 -3.86 -5.76
CA ILE A 82 -8.80 -5.30 -5.91
C ILE A 82 -8.40 -6.07 -4.63
N ARG A 83 -7.32 -5.65 -3.94
CA ARG A 83 -6.88 -6.24 -2.66
C ARG A 83 -7.82 -5.92 -1.49
N GLY A 84 -8.39 -4.72 -1.49
CA GLY A 84 -9.23 -4.15 -0.44
C GLY A 84 -10.70 -4.03 -0.83
N LYS A 85 -11.41 -3.05 -0.26
CA LYS A 85 -12.82 -2.75 -0.59
C LYS A 85 -12.91 -1.87 -1.85
N PHE A 86 -13.83 -2.21 -2.74
CA PHE A 86 -14.02 -1.53 -4.02
C PHE A 86 -14.89 -0.27 -3.89
N TYR A 87 -14.40 0.83 -4.44
CA TYR A 87 -15.03 2.15 -4.48
C TYR A 87 -14.82 2.76 -5.87
N PRO A 88 -15.78 2.59 -6.82
CA PRO A 88 -15.61 2.96 -8.23
C PRO A 88 -15.14 4.40 -8.45
N GLN A 89 -15.70 5.34 -7.66
CA GLN A 89 -15.40 6.76 -7.73
C GLN A 89 -13.91 7.09 -7.55
N LEU A 90 -13.19 6.37 -6.69
CA LEU A 90 -11.75 6.59 -6.48
C LEU A 90 -10.94 6.24 -7.73
N SER A 91 -11.37 5.22 -8.48
CA SER A 91 -10.74 4.83 -9.76
C SER A 91 -10.98 5.83 -10.89
N TYR A 92 -12.04 6.66 -10.79
CA TYR A 92 -12.25 7.80 -11.67
C TYR A 92 -11.43 9.02 -11.21
N LEU A 93 -11.51 9.37 -9.92
CA LEU A 93 -10.81 10.51 -9.34
C LEU A 93 -9.28 10.44 -9.51
N VAL A 94 -8.68 9.24 -9.41
CA VAL A 94 -7.24 9.09 -9.60
C VAL A 94 -6.80 9.41 -11.03
N LYS A 95 -7.62 9.08 -12.04
CA LYS A 95 -7.30 9.25 -13.46
C LYS A 95 -7.33 10.71 -13.91
N VAL A 96 -8.15 11.56 -13.28
CA VAL A 96 -8.27 12.98 -13.63
C VAL A 96 -7.13 13.87 -13.09
N ASN A 97 -6.15 13.29 -12.38
CA ASN A 97 -4.90 14.00 -12.07
C ASN A 97 -4.05 14.12 -13.36
N THR A 98 -3.33 15.23 -13.53
CA THR A 98 -2.39 15.37 -14.66
C THR A 98 -1.04 14.69 -14.32
N PRO A 99 -0.29 14.16 -15.31
CA PRO A 99 1.03 13.56 -15.05
C PRO A 99 1.99 14.51 -14.32
N ARG A 100 1.94 15.82 -14.65
CA ARG A 100 2.71 16.86 -13.95
C ARG A 100 2.33 16.98 -12.47
N ALA A 101 1.03 16.94 -12.13
CA ALA A 101 0.59 17.01 -10.74
C ALA A 101 1.03 15.77 -9.95
N VAL A 102 0.89 14.57 -10.52
CA VAL A 102 1.31 13.32 -9.87
C VAL A 102 2.81 13.33 -9.56
N MET A 103 3.66 13.71 -10.52
CA MET A 103 5.10 13.83 -10.29
C MET A 103 5.43 14.89 -9.23
N ALA A 104 4.78 16.06 -9.28
CA ALA A 104 5.06 17.17 -8.36
C ALA A 104 4.70 16.83 -6.90
N GLU A 105 3.48 16.35 -6.64
CA GLU A 105 3.03 16.08 -5.27
C GLU A 105 3.68 14.83 -4.68
N THR A 106 3.96 13.78 -5.47
CA THR A 106 4.70 12.60 -4.97
C THR A 106 6.16 12.93 -4.67
N LYS A 107 6.85 13.69 -5.52
CA LYS A 107 8.21 14.19 -5.27
C LYS A 107 8.27 15.10 -4.03
N LYS A 108 7.27 15.95 -3.83
CA LYS A 108 7.11 16.81 -2.65
C LYS A 108 6.90 15.97 -1.38
N ALA A 109 6.03 14.95 -1.44
CA ALA A 109 5.79 14.03 -0.33
C ALA A 109 7.03 13.22 0.06
N PHE A 110 7.76 12.67 -0.90
CA PHE A 110 8.93 11.83 -0.61
C PHE A 110 10.08 12.65 0.00
N LYS A 111 10.19 13.94 -0.34
CA LYS A 111 11.11 14.89 0.33
C LYS A 111 10.73 15.23 1.78
N LYS A 112 9.54 14.83 2.26
CA LYS A 112 9.15 15.00 3.67
C LYS A 112 9.54 13.82 4.55
N LEU A 113 9.86 12.67 3.97
CA LEU A 113 10.25 11.48 4.72
C LEU A 113 11.50 11.75 5.59
N PRO A 114 11.55 11.25 6.85
CA PRO A 114 10.60 10.30 7.46
C PRO A 114 9.34 10.92 8.07
N ASN A 115 9.08 12.23 7.95
CA ASN A 115 7.84 12.85 8.45
C ASN A 115 6.63 12.45 7.59
N LEU A 116 5.90 11.42 8.06
CA LEU A 116 4.76 10.85 7.35
C LEU A 116 3.54 11.78 7.30
N GLU A 117 3.33 12.61 8.32
CA GLU A 117 2.20 13.54 8.38
C GLU A 117 2.26 14.58 7.24
N GLN A 118 3.42 15.21 7.06
CA GLN A 118 3.65 16.15 5.96
C GLN A 118 3.67 15.44 4.60
N ALA A 119 4.12 14.18 4.55
CA ALA A 119 4.10 13.38 3.33
C ALA A 119 2.66 13.05 2.89
N ILE A 120 1.79 12.63 3.82
CA ILE A 120 0.35 12.42 3.58
C ILE A 120 -0.31 13.74 3.16
N THR A 121 -0.04 14.83 3.86
CA THR A 121 -0.60 16.16 3.54
C THR A 121 -0.26 16.61 2.12
N ALA A 122 0.94 16.28 1.62
CA ALA A 122 1.30 16.51 0.22
C ALA A 122 0.55 15.57 -0.75
N LEU A 123 0.47 14.27 -0.45
CA LEU A 123 -0.23 13.29 -1.29
C LEU A 123 -1.74 13.55 -1.40
N SER A 124 -2.37 14.06 -0.34
CA SER A 124 -3.80 14.41 -0.30
C SER A 124 -4.21 15.56 -1.24
N ASN A 125 -3.25 16.26 -1.86
CA ASN A 125 -3.53 17.21 -2.95
C ASN A 125 -3.93 16.52 -4.26
N LEU A 126 -3.68 15.21 -4.40
CA LEU A 126 -4.06 14.42 -5.56
C LEU A 126 -5.49 13.89 -5.43
N LYS A 127 -6.31 14.06 -6.48
CA LYS A 127 -7.69 13.58 -6.52
C LYS A 127 -7.73 12.06 -6.35
N GLY A 128 -8.60 11.58 -5.46
CA GLY A 128 -8.73 10.15 -5.14
C GLY A 128 -7.65 9.60 -4.19
N VAL A 129 -6.71 10.42 -3.72
CA VAL A 129 -5.69 10.02 -2.75
C VAL A 129 -6.05 10.58 -1.38
N GLY A 130 -6.67 9.73 -0.53
CA GLY A 130 -6.82 9.98 0.91
C GLY A 130 -5.78 9.19 1.73
N THR A 131 -5.84 9.26 3.05
CA THR A 131 -4.89 8.65 4.00
C THR A 131 -4.47 7.22 3.65
N THR A 132 -5.43 6.32 3.40
CA THR A 132 -5.12 4.91 3.08
C THR A 132 -4.49 4.72 1.71
N MET A 133 -4.73 5.62 0.76
CA MET A 133 -4.06 5.59 -0.55
C MET A 133 -2.65 6.20 -0.42
N ALA A 134 -2.52 7.27 0.36
CA ALA A 134 -1.24 7.89 0.65
C ALA A 134 -0.30 6.92 1.38
N SER A 135 -0.76 6.16 2.38
CA SER A 135 0.07 5.17 3.06
C SER A 135 0.57 4.05 2.14
N ALA A 136 -0.22 3.61 1.15
CA ALA A 136 0.27 2.68 0.12
C ALA A 136 1.41 3.29 -0.72
N LEU A 137 1.25 4.54 -1.16
CA LEU A 137 2.28 5.24 -1.93
C LEU A 137 3.57 5.43 -1.12
N LEU A 138 3.45 5.72 0.18
CA LEU A 138 4.59 5.85 1.09
C LEU A 138 5.26 4.51 1.41
N ALA A 139 4.49 3.43 1.59
CA ALA A 139 5.01 2.08 1.80
C ALA A 139 5.81 1.57 0.59
N ALA A 140 5.33 1.83 -0.63
CA ALA A 140 6.07 1.52 -1.85
C ALA A 140 7.34 2.38 -2.03
N ALA A 141 7.29 3.65 -1.64
CA ALA A 141 8.43 4.57 -1.79
C ALA A 141 9.50 4.42 -0.71
N SER A 142 9.10 4.05 0.50
CA SER A 142 9.93 4.05 1.71
C SER A 142 9.45 3.01 2.73
N PRO A 143 9.56 1.70 2.41
CA PRO A 143 9.10 0.62 3.28
C PRO A 143 9.77 0.61 4.67
N GLU A 144 10.98 1.17 4.77
CA GLU A 144 11.76 1.36 6.01
C GLU A 144 11.13 2.35 6.99
N ASN A 145 10.22 3.22 6.54
CA ASN A 145 9.57 4.24 7.39
C ASN A 145 8.05 4.11 7.44
N ALA A 146 7.42 3.64 6.36
CA ALA A 146 5.97 3.67 6.18
C ALA A 146 5.38 2.24 6.02
N PRO A 147 4.50 1.79 6.92
CA PRO A 147 3.63 0.65 6.70
C PRO A 147 2.39 1.03 5.88
N PHE A 148 1.77 0.07 5.19
CA PHE A 148 0.49 0.27 4.54
C PHE A 148 -0.69 0.20 5.53
N MET A 149 -1.61 1.15 5.48
CA MET A 149 -2.80 1.15 6.34
C MET A 149 -3.88 0.22 5.77
N ALA A 150 -3.77 -1.08 6.03
CA ALA A 150 -4.76 -2.10 5.68
C ALA A 150 -5.75 -2.32 6.82
N ASP A 151 -7.04 -2.44 6.51
CA ASP A 151 -8.14 -2.69 7.46
C ASP A 151 -7.85 -3.92 8.35
N GLU A 152 -7.30 -4.99 7.74
CA GLU A 152 -6.88 -6.22 8.42
C GLU A 152 -5.80 -5.99 9.49
N CYS A 153 -4.89 -5.05 9.27
CA CYS A 153 -3.82 -4.72 10.21
C CYS A 153 -4.31 -3.80 11.35
N LEU A 154 -5.34 -2.99 11.12
CA LEU A 154 -5.98 -2.17 12.15
C LEU A 154 -6.80 -3.06 13.10
N MET A 155 -7.61 -3.98 12.56
CA MET A 155 -8.38 -4.95 13.35
C MET A 155 -7.53 -5.93 14.16
N ALA A 156 -6.23 -6.01 13.88
CA ALA A 156 -5.29 -6.89 14.55
C ALA A 156 -4.54 -6.25 15.73
N ILE A 157 -4.68 -4.93 15.95
CA ILE A 157 -3.99 -4.20 17.02
C ILE A 157 -4.99 -3.96 18.15
N PRO A 158 -4.82 -4.59 19.34
CA PRO A 158 -5.79 -4.52 20.44
C PRO A 158 -6.15 -3.10 20.90
N GLU A 159 -5.20 -2.16 20.80
CA GLU A 159 -5.35 -0.79 21.25
C GLU A 159 -6.06 0.13 20.23
N ILE A 160 -6.38 -0.37 19.02
CA ILE A 160 -7.10 0.39 18.00
C ILE A 160 -8.58 -0.02 18.02
N GLU A 161 -9.40 0.78 18.68
CA GLU A 161 -10.86 0.60 18.71
C GLU A 161 -11.52 1.17 17.44
N GLY A 162 -12.03 0.27 16.57
CA GLY A 162 -12.70 0.65 15.33
C GLY A 162 -11.74 0.97 14.18
N ILE A 163 -12.28 1.46 13.05
CA ILE A 163 -11.51 1.74 11.84
C ILE A 163 -11.83 3.14 11.32
N ASP A 164 -10.98 4.10 11.68
CA ASP A 164 -11.04 5.47 11.20
C ASP A 164 -9.85 5.78 10.27
N TYR A 165 -10.15 6.39 9.12
CA TYR A 165 -9.17 6.61 8.04
C TYR A 165 -8.49 7.99 8.10
N THR A 166 -8.30 8.55 9.30
CA THR A 166 -7.71 9.88 9.50
C THR A 166 -6.18 9.82 9.53
N THR A 167 -5.51 10.95 9.26
CA THR A 167 -4.04 11.04 9.41
C THR A 167 -3.59 10.73 10.84
N LYS A 168 -4.38 11.13 11.85
CA LYS A 168 -4.09 10.85 13.27
C LYS A 168 -4.05 9.35 13.53
N GLU A 169 -5.07 8.61 13.09
CA GLU A 169 -5.14 7.16 13.29
C GLU A 169 -4.09 6.41 12.46
N TYR A 170 -3.70 6.93 11.29
CA TYR A 170 -2.54 6.40 10.59
C TYR A 170 -1.24 6.58 11.38
N LEU A 171 -0.99 7.74 12.00
CA LEU A 171 0.21 7.96 12.81
C LEU A 171 0.21 7.09 14.08
N ASN A 172 -0.96 6.88 14.67
CA ASN A 172 -1.14 5.91 15.77
C ASN A 172 -0.76 4.50 15.33
N PHE A 173 -1.35 4.01 14.23
CA PHE A 173 -1.02 2.73 13.60
C PHE A 173 0.48 2.58 13.30
N VAL A 174 1.11 3.62 12.74
CA VAL A 174 2.56 3.64 12.48
C VAL A 174 3.36 3.41 13.77
N GLN A 175 2.99 4.04 14.88
CA GLN A 175 3.70 3.89 16.15
C GLN A 175 3.63 2.44 16.68
N HIS A 176 2.46 1.81 16.63
CA HIS A 176 2.32 0.38 17.01
C HIS A 176 3.19 -0.52 16.13
N ILE A 177 3.19 -0.31 14.81
CA ILE A 177 4.02 -1.08 13.87
C ILE A 177 5.53 -0.83 14.09
N GLN A 178 5.94 0.40 14.38
CA GLN A 178 7.34 0.76 14.67
C GLN A 178 7.82 0.12 15.99
N ASN A 179 7.03 0.19 17.06
CA ASN A 179 7.32 -0.47 18.34
C ASN A 179 7.54 -1.99 18.14
N THR A 180 6.70 -2.62 17.31
CA THR A 180 6.85 -4.04 16.94
C THR A 180 8.11 -4.28 16.10
N ALA A 181 8.40 -3.44 15.10
CA ALA A 181 9.64 -3.55 14.32
C ALA A 181 10.89 -3.46 15.21
N GLU A 182 10.95 -2.54 16.17
CA GLU A 182 12.02 -2.47 17.17
C GLU A 182 12.12 -3.73 18.04
N ARG A 183 10.98 -4.25 18.51
CA ARG A 183 10.91 -5.47 19.34
C ARG A 183 11.48 -6.68 18.58
N LEU A 184 11.14 -6.85 17.31
CA LEU A 184 11.63 -7.94 16.46
C LEU A 184 13.12 -7.73 16.07
N ASN A 185 13.55 -6.49 15.85
CA ASN A 185 14.96 -6.17 15.57
C ASN A 185 15.88 -6.48 16.75
N LYS A 186 15.44 -6.24 18.00
CA LYS A 186 16.19 -6.63 19.21
C LYS A 186 16.42 -8.15 19.33
N GLN A 187 15.60 -8.97 18.65
CA GLN A 187 15.72 -10.43 18.61
C GLN A 187 16.53 -10.94 17.40
N THR A 188 16.91 -10.07 16.46
CA THR A 188 17.45 -10.49 15.15
C THR A 188 18.95 -10.20 15.03
N SER A 189 19.77 -11.24 15.01
CA SER A 189 21.24 -11.16 14.95
C SER A 189 21.85 -11.37 13.55
N ASN A 190 21.04 -11.72 12.56
CA ASN A 190 21.49 -12.18 11.24
C ASN A 190 21.57 -11.09 10.14
N GLY A 191 21.55 -9.81 10.53
CA GLY A 191 21.69 -8.67 9.62
C GLY A 191 20.44 -8.32 8.78
N LYS A 192 19.33 -9.07 8.88
CA LYS A 192 18.06 -8.71 8.23
C LYS A 192 17.20 -7.84 9.16
N SER A 193 17.09 -6.55 8.86
CA SER A 193 16.20 -5.65 9.61
C SER A 193 14.71 -5.90 9.31
N TRP A 194 13.88 -5.76 10.34
CA TRP A 194 12.44 -5.56 10.24
C TRP A 194 12.14 -4.09 10.01
N SER A 195 11.69 -3.77 8.79
CA SER A 195 11.07 -2.50 8.42
C SER A 195 9.58 -2.48 8.84
N PRO A 196 8.96 -1.31 9.06
CA PRO A 196 7.51 -1.19 9.25
C PRO A 196 6.67 -1.92 8.19
N HIS A 197 7.02 -1.82 6.90
CA HIS A 197 6.28 -2.51 5.83
C HIS A 197 6.35 -4.04 5.94
N ARG A 198 7.51 -4.63 6.25
CA ARG A 198 7.63 -6.07 6.52
C ARG A 198 6.78 -6.54 7.71
N VAL A 199 6.66 -5.73 8.76
CA VAL A 199 5.80 -6.03 9.91
C VAL A 199 4.32 -5.99 9.51
N GLU A 200 3.90 -4.98 8.76
CA GLU A 200 2.55 -4.88 8.18
C GLU A 200 2.20 -6.10 7.32
N LEU A 201 3.08 -6.50 6.40
CA LEU A 201 2.85 -7.66 5.55
C LEU A 201 2.74 -8.96 6.35
N ALA A 202 3.55 -9.15 7.40
CA ALA A 202 3.46 -10.32 8.27
C ALA A 202 2.14 -10.33 9.06
N LEU A 203 1.76 -9.20 9.66
CA LEU A 203 0.50 -9.03 10.38
C LEU A 203 -0.72 -9.29 9.49
N TRP A 204 -0.71 -8.71 8.29
CA TRP A 204 -1.73 -8.93 7.27
C TRP A 204 -1.83 -10.39 6.84
N THR A 205 -0.68 -11.05 6.67
CA THR A 205 -0.63 -12.48 6.33
C THR A 205 -1.25 -13.33 7.41
N HIS A 206 -0.93 -13.03 8.68
CA HIS A 206 -1.50 -13.73 9.83
C HIS A 206 -3.02 -13.61 9.85
N TYR A 207 -3.54 -12.38 9.78
CA TYR A 207 -4.98 -12.10 9.77
C TYR A 207 -5.70 -12.84 8.64
N VAL A 208 -5.18 -12.76 7.42
CA VAL A 208 -5.80 -13.42 6.25
C VAL A 208 -5.71 -14.94 6.36
N ALA A 209 -4.64 -15.49 6.94
CA ALA A 209 -4.56 -16.92 7.19
C ALA A 209 -5.50 -17.37 8.32
N SER A 210 -5.60 -16.64 9.44
CA SER A 210 -6.53 -16.98 10.53
C SER A 210 -8.00 -16.92 10.09
N GLU A 211 -8.35 -15.96 9.23
CA GLU A 211 -9.73 -15.80 8.72
C GLU A 211 -10.11 -16.78 7.59
N LEU A 212 -9.15 -17.17 6.74
CA LEU A 212 -9.45 -17.95 5.52
C LEU A 212 -9.02 -19.41 5.59
N LYS A 213 -7.94 -19.73 6.32
CA LYS A 213 -7.39 -21.07 6.45
C LYS A 213 -6.47 -21.19 7.68
N PRO A 214 -7.02 -21.32 8.91
CA PRO A 214 -6.25 -21.36 10.16
C PRO A 214 -5.14 -22.42 10.19
N GLU A 215 -5.35 -23.53 9.48
CA GLU A 215 -4.39 -24.64 9.29
C GLU A 215 -3.00 -24.17 8.81
N LEU A 216 -2.93 -23.07 8.04
CA LEU A 216 -1.64 -22.52 7.57
C LEU A 216 -0.77 -22.00 8.73
N LEU A 217 -1.36 -21.74 9.90
CA LEU A 217 -0.68 -21.24 11.09
C LEU A 217 -0.22 -22.37 12.04
N ASP A 218 -0.57 -23.63 11.77
CA ASP A 218 -0.13 -24.79 12.55
C ASP A 218 1.40 -24.97 12.54
N GLY A 219 2.06 -24.53 11.48
CA GLY A 219 3.52 -24.59 11.32
C GLY A 219 4.31 -23.50 12.04
N ILE A 220 3.64 -22.55 12.70
CA ILE A 220 4.33 -21.45 13.40
C ILE A 220 5.19 -22.02 14.55
N PRO A 221 6.50 -21.71 14.61
CA PRO A 221 7.37 -22.20 15.67
C PRO A 221 6.86 -21.81 17.06
N GLY A 222 6.74 -22.77 17.96
CA GLY A 222 6.26 -22.53 19.33
C GLY A 222 4.73 -22.48 19.51
N SER A 223 3.93 -22.72 18.47
CA SER A 223 2.46 -22.80 18.57
C SER A 223 1.92 -24.07 19.26
N THR A 224 2.77 -24.85 19.94
CA THR A 224 2.34 -26.01 20.71
C THR A 224 1.66 -25.58 22.02
N GLU A 225 0.34 -25.45 21.96
CA GLU A 225 -0.50 -25.66 23.13
C GLU A 225 -0.25 -27.07 23.70
N ASN A 226 -0.39 -27.23 25.02
CA ASN A 226 -0.17 -28.51 25.71
C ASN A 226 -1.09 -29.62 25.17
N GLY A 227 -0.57 -30.45 24.27
CA GLY A 227 -1.20 -31.67 23.77
C GLY A 227 -0.40 -32.90 24.19
N ASN A 228 -0.82 -33.56 25.27
CA ASN A 228 -0.15 -34.72 25.84
C ASN A 228 0.00 -35.87 24.83
N SER A 229 1.23 -36.18 24.43
CA SER A 229 1.59 -37.49 23.91
C SER A 229 2.87 -37.99 24.57
N HIS A 230 2.71 -38.99 25.44
CA HIS A 230 3.77 -39.94 25.75
C HIS A 230 4.26 -40.59 24.44
N GLY A 231 5.56 -40.89 24.29
CA GLY A 231 6.64 -40.60 25.22
C GLY A 231 7.99 -40.99 24.63
N ALA A 232 9.06 -40.62 25.33
CA ALA A 232 10.39 -41.12 25.01
C ALA A 232 10.49 -42.60 25.42
N SER A 233 10.69 -43.47 24.43
CA SER A 233 11.27 -44.80 24.64
C SER A 233 12.50 -44.94 23.76
N ASN A 234 13.69 -44.90 24.39
CA ASN A 234 14.84 -45.58 23.81
C ASN A 234 14.46 -47.05 23.63
N GLY A 235 14.51 -47.54 22.39
CA GLY A 235 14.24 -48.93 22.03
C GLY A 235 15.33 -49.40 21.08
N GLU A 236 16.27 -50.16 21.62
CA GLU A 236 17.41 -50.73 20.90
C GLU A 236 16.92 -51.76 19.87
N ALA A 237 17.37 -51.64 18.62
CA ALA A 237 16.87 -52.47 17.53
C ALA A 237 17.54 -53.84 17.51
N THR A 238 16.78 -54.87 17.88
CA THR A 238 17.10 -56.29 17.64
C THR A 238 15.97 -56.98 16.89
N GLU A 239 16.20 -57.25 15.60
CA GLU A 239 15.60 -58.39 14.88
C GLU A 239 16.41 -59.68 15.20
N PRO A 240 16.00 -60.91 14.81
CA PRO A 240 14.88 -61.28 13.94
C PRO A 240 14.00 -62.47 14.42
N SER A 241 13.02 -62.81 13.57
CA SER A 241 12.35 -64.12 13.32
C SER A 241 10.82 -64.05 13.45
N ASP A 242 10.01 -64.81 12.75
CA ASP A 242 10.01 -65.51 11.44
C ASP A 242 8.63 -66.19 11.37
N ASP A 243 8.18 -66.48 10.15
CA ASP A 243 7.27 -67.58 9.77
C ASP A 243 5.71 -67.44 9.77
N SER A 244 5.20 -67.70 8.56
CA SER A 244 3.95 -68.34 8.10
C SER A 244 2.51 -67.88 8.42
N ASN A 245 1.81 -67.53 7.30
CA ASN A 245 0.56 -68.12 6.76
C ASN A 245 -0.62 -68.45 7.72
N GLN A 246 -1.88 -68.11 7.41
CA GLN A 246 -2.65 -68.66 6.27
C GLN A 246 -4.00 -67.91 6.05
N GLU A 247 -4.62 -68.07 4.87
CA GLU A 247 -5.91 -67.45 4.47
C GLU A 247 -7.14 -67.91 5.28
N THR A 248 -8.26 -67.16 5.21
CA THR A 248 -9.61 -67.73 4.89
C THR A 248 -10.71 -66.68 4.59
N VAL A 249 -11.26 -66.76 3.39
CA VAL A 249 -12.65 -66.47 2.90
C VAL A 249 -13.70 -65.65 3.71
N ALA A 250 -14.13 -64.54 3.09
CA ALA A 250 -15.47 -64.32 2.48
C ALA A 250 -16.75 -63.85 3.26
N ASN A 251 -17.29 -62.73 2.74
CA ASN A 251 -18.69 -62.49 2.32
C ASN A 251 -19.68 -61.66 3.21
N GLY A 252 -20.57 -60.91 2.52
CA GLY A 252 -21.53 -59.91 3.02
C GLY A 252 -21.40 -58.61 2.20
N LYS A 253 -22.15 -58.33 1.11
CA LYS A 253 -23.62 -58.27 0.93
C LYS A 253 -24.23 -57.26 1.92
N ASP A 254 -24.94 -56.20 1.51
CA ASP A 254 -25.98 -56.14 0.46
C ASP A 254 -26.24 -54.70 -0.10
N THR A 255 -26.70 -54.65 -1.37
CA THR A 255 -27.74 -53.73 -1.95
C THR A 255 -27.46 -52.27 -2.38
N PRO A 256 -28.29 -51.69 -3.31
CA PRO A 256 -27.84 -50.64 -4.23
C PRO A 256 -28.77 -49.39 -4.36
N ALA A 257 -28.41 -48.55 -5.33
CA ALA A 257 -29.26 -47.69 -6.17
C ALA A 257 -29.67 -46.29 -5.64
N ALA A 258 -29.66 -45.36 -6.60
CA ALA A 258 -30.00 -43.95 -6.48
C ALA A 258 -31.50 -43.71 -6.26
N LEU A 259 -31.84 -42.50 -5.80
CA LEU A 259 -32.80 -41.59 -6.46
C LEU A 259 -32.82 -40.21 -5.75
N ASP A 260 -32.80 -39.15 -6.55
CA ASP A 260 -33.23 -37.78 -6.21
C ASP A 260 -34.66 -37.63 -6.77
N PRO A 261 -35.63 -36.93 -6.14
CA PRO A 261 -35.69 -35.47 -6.30
C PRO A 261 -36.30 -34.63 -5.14
N ALA A 262 -35.80 -33.39 -5.03
CA ALA A 262 -36.54 -32.13 -4.81
C ALA A 262 -37.48 -31.93 -3.58
N ALA A 263 -37.16 -30.92 -2.76
CA ALA A 263 -38.14 -30.17 -1.96
C ALA A 263 -37.69 -28.72 -1.66
N ILE A 264 -38.39 -27.76 -2.29
CA ILE A 264 -38.72 -26.37 -1.89
C ILE A 264 -37.66 -25.38 -1.33
N ASP A 265 -37.54 -24.29 -2.10
CA ASP A 265 -37.04 -22.94 -1.81
C ASP A 265 -37.89 -22.19 -0.75
N GLU A 266 -37.27 -21.28 0.02
CA GLU A 266 -37.78 -19.90 0.16
C GLU A 266 -36.65 -18.88 0.42
N ASN A 267 -36.74 -17.76 -0.32
CA ASN A 267 -36.31 -16.40 0.00
C ASN A 267 -34.84 -15.97 -0.22
N SER A 268 -34.58 -15.36 -1.39
CA SER A 268 -33.99 -14.00 -1.43
C SER A 268 -34.22 -13.24 -2.74
N THR A 269 -35.00 -12.17 -2.61
CA THR A 269 -35.32 -11.09 -3.53
C THR A 269 -34.28 -10.70 -4.60
N THR A 270 -34.64 -10.97 -5.85
CA THR A 270 -34.46 -10.14 -7.06
C THR A 270 -33.86 -8.74 -6.89
N THR A 271 -32.76 -8.46 -7.58
CA THR A 271 -32.68 -7.32 -8.52
C THR A 271 -31.69 -7.65 -9.65
N SER A 272 -32.22 -7.92 -10.83
CA SER A 272 -31.46 -8.04 -12.08
C SER A 272 -31.62 -6.75 -12.90
N PHE A 273 -30.53 -6.26 -13.47
CA PHE A 273 -30.60 -5.40 -14.65
C PHE A 273 -29.56 -5.88 -15.67
N THR A 274 -30.03 -6.03 -16.90
CA THR A 274 -29.36 -6.72 -17.99
C THR A 274 -28.43 -5.82 -18.77
N GLU A 275 -27.37 -6.41 -19.33
CA GLU A 275 -26.65 -5.82 -20.47
C GLU A 275 -27.58 -5.74 -21.67
N ASP A 276 -27.44 -4.69 -22.49
CA ASP A 276 -27.85 -4.72 -23.89
C ASP A 276 -26.72 -4.15 -24.75
N SER A 277 -26.57 -4.70 -25.96
CA SER A 277 -25.39 -4.61 -26.80
C SER A 277 -25.81 -4.46 -28.25
N LEU A 278 -25.54 -3.29 -28.83
CA LEU A 278 -25.71 -3.04 -30.27
C LEU A 278 -24.49 -2.32 -30.83
N ASP A 279 -23.99 -2.85 -31.95
CA ASP A 279 -22.79 -2.37 -32.63
C ASP A 279 -23.10 -2.11 -34.11
N LYS A 280 -22.60 -0.98 -34.63
CA LYS A 280 -22.21 -0.73 -36.03
C LYS A 280 -23.31 -0.46 -37.11
N PRO A 281 -22.95 0.03 -38.33
CA PRO A 281 -22.71 1.46 -38.60
C PRO A 281 -23.43 2.03 -39.85
N ALA A 282 -23.34 3.34 -40.09
CA ALA A 282 -23.45 3.94 -41.43
C ALA A 282 -22.63 5.25 -41.57
N THR A 283 -22.10 5.51 -42.77
CA THR A 283 -21.33 6.72 -43.15
C THR A 283 -22.00 7.45 -44.35
N PRO A 284 -21.35 8.37 -45.09
CA PRO A 284 -21.69 9.81 -45.08
C PRO A 284 -22.37 10.31 -46.39
N ILE A 285 -22.86 11.55 -46.40
CA ILE A 285 -23.30 12.24 -47.64
C ILE A 285 -22.75 13.68 -47.72
N THR A 286 -22.28 14.03 -48.91
CA THR A 286 -21.71 15.30 -49.42
C THR A 286 -22.79 16.34 -49.79
N ALA A 287 -22.67 17.63 -49.44
CA ALA A 287 -21.92 18.74 -50.10
C ALA A 287 -22.54 19.32 -51.40
N SER A 288 -22.84 20.63 -51.39
CA SER A 288 -22.88 21.55 -52.56
C SER A 288 -23.20 23.02 -52.17
N ASP A 289 -22.22 23.93 -52.34
CA ASP A 289 -22.25 25.22 -53.10
C ASP A 289 -23.39 26.25 -52.88
N HIS A 290 -23.16 27.50 -52.40
CA HIS A 290 -22.41 28.70 -52.93
C HIS A 290 -23.38 29.76 -53.56
N PRO A 291 -23.01 31.04 -53.83
CA PRO A 291 -22.07 31.99 -53.17
C PRO A 291 -22.62 33.46 -53.02
N VAL A 292 -21.72 34.45 -52.80
CA VAL A 292 -21.84 35.95 -52.95
C VAL A 292 -22.75 36.74 -51.98
N VAL A 293 -22.53 38.01 -51.56
CA VAL A 293 -21.49 39.08 -51.77
C VAL A 293 -21.38 39.89 -50.45
N GLY A 294 -20.33 40.71 -50.27
CA GLY A 294 -20.44 41.93 -49.44
C GLY A 294 -19.20 42.29 -48.61
N ALA A 295 -18.38 43.21 -49.11
CA ALA A 295 -17.33 43.87 -48.33
C ALA A 295 -17.71 45.34 -48.11
N SER A 296 -17.39 45.88 -46.94
CA SER A 296 -17.09 47.31 -46.74
C SER A 296 -16.46 47.53 -45.36
N GLU A 297 -15.44 48.37 -45.31
CA GLU A 297 -14.82 48.89 -44.08
C GLU A 297 -15.78 49.86 -43.37
N ASP A 298 -15.61 50.10 -42.06
CA ASP A 298 -15.25 51.45 -41.59
C ASP A 298 -14.89 51.53 -40.09
N THR A 299 -13.65 51.96 -39.87
CA THR A 299 -13.20 52.99 -38.93
C THR A 299 -14.22 53.60 -37.95
N ASN A 300 -13.92 53.54 -36.64
CA ASN A 300 -13.89 54.77 -35.83
C ASN A 300 -12.96 54.66 -34.60
N ASP A 301 -12.21 55.74 -34.37
CA ASP A 301 -11.25 55.93 -33.27
C ASP A 301 -11.61 57.23 -32.55
N SER A 302 -11.66 57.23 -31.21
CA SER A 302 -11.87 58.42 -30.39
C SER A 302 -11.49 58.19 -28.92
N LEU A 303 -10.24 58.46 -28.59
CA LEU A 303 -9.85 58.94 -27.26
C LEU A 303 -10.33 60.38 -27.04
N ILE A 304 -10.59 60.76 -25.78
CA ILE A 304 -10.40 62.08 -25.12
C ILE A 304 -10.99 61.92 -23.70
N THR A 305 -10.24 61.76 -22.61
CA THR A 305 -9.30 62.69 -21.90
C THR A 305 -9.98 63.90 -21.24
N ASN A 306 -9.97 63.91 -19.89
CA ASN A 306 -9.63 65.02 -18.98
C ASN A 306 -10.51 65.05 -17.72
N ASP A 307 -10.06 65.56 -16.56
CA ASP A 307 -8.71 65.76 -15.99
C ASP A 307 -8.87 66.26 -14.52
N SER A 308 -7.77 66.29 -13.75
CA SER A 308 -7.50 67.17 -12.60
C SER A 308 -8.21 66.87 -11.28
N SER A 309 -7.61 67.10 -10.09
CA SER A 309 -6.25 67.46 -9.63
C SER A 309 -6.28 67.33 -8.08
N ASN A 310 -5.26 67.06 -7.25
CA ASN A 310 -3.86 67.53 -7.10
C ASN A 310 -3.10 66.53 -6.16
N ASN A 311 -1.83 66.17 -6.39
CA ASN A 311 -0.57 66.81 -5.90
C ASN A 311 -0.28 66.58 -4.39
N ALA A 312 0.93 66.30 -3.89
CA ALA A 312 2.29 66.51 -4.45
C ALA A 312 3.38 65.53 -3.96
N THR A 313 4.50 65.49 -4.69
CA THR A 313 5.84 64.95 -4.31
C THR A 313 6.81 66.15 -4.08
N PRO A 314 8.04 66.00 -3.52
CA PRO A 314 9.18 65.56 -4.35
C PRO A 314 10.37 64.81 -3.65
N ARG A 315 11.14 64.07 -4.47
CA ARG A 315 12.56 63.64 -4.30
C ARG A 315 13.45 64.71 -5.03
N PRO A 316 14.77 64.56 -5.34
CA PRO A 316 15.88 63.70 -4.85
C PRO A 316 17.14 64.51 -4.44
N THR A 317 18.25 63.91 -3.97
CA THR A 317 19.50 63.53 -4.72
C THR A 317 20.55 63.12 -3.65
N ASP A 318 21.36 62.06 -3.75
CA ASP A 318 22.45 61.67 -4.68
C ASP A 318 23.85 62.14 -4.21
N SER A 319 24.86 61.24 -4.15
CA SER A 319 26.34 61.44 -4.04
C SER A 319 27.08 60.14 -3.62
N GLU A 320 28.13 59.77 -4.35
CA GLU A 320 29.18 58.80 -3.98
C GLU A 320 30.39 59.53 -3.33
N ASP A 321 31.24 58.85 -2.54
CA ASP A 321 32.73 58.85 -2.73
C ASP A 321 33.59 58.22 -1.60
N THR A 322 34.47 57.31 -2.04
CA THR A 322 35.93 57.10 -1.70
C THR A 322 36.45 56.79 -0.27
N GLU A 323 37.77 56.58 -0.17
CA GLU A 323 38.50 55.58 0.64
C GLU A 323 39.46 56.18 1.71
N GLU A 324 40.40 55.33 2.18
CA GLU A 324 41.57 55.54 3.08
C GLU A 324 41.28 55.79 4.57
N ASP A 325 42.13 55.43 5.53
CA ASP A 325 43.16 54.38 5.78
C ASP A 325 43.75 54.79 7.15
N SER A 326 44.09 53.84 8.03
CA SER A 326 45.11 53.98 9.09
C SER A 326 45.17 52.73 9.97
N GLN A 327 46.04 51.82 9.54
CA GLN A 327 46.92 50.96 10.33
C GLN A 327 46.92 51.13 11.86
N ASP A 328 46.93 50.01 12.60
CA ASP A 328 48.10 49.70 13.43
C ASP A 328 48.40 48.19 13.45
N ALA A 329 49.67 47.84 13.60
CA ALA A 329 50.20 46.47 13.62
C ALA A 329 50.23 45.93 15.08
N GLN A 330 50.43 44.64 15.39
CA GLN A 330 51.56 43.78 15.03
C GLN A 330 51.24 42.27 15.17
N GLU A 331 51.93 41.45 14.38
CA GLU A 331 51.95 39.96 14.46
C GLU A 331 52.99 39.40 15.48
N PRO A 332 52.96 38.08 15.86
CA PRO A 332 53.56 37.57 17.12
C PRO A 332 55.09 37.25 17.15
N PRO A 333 55.68 36.04 16.88
CA PRO A 333 55.16 34.68 16.63
C PRO A 333 55.80 33.51 17.47
N SER A 334 54.95 32.65 18.06
CA SER A 334 55.14 31.17 18.24
C SER A 334 56.01 30.53 19.38
N LYS A 335 55.59 29.28 19.71
CA LYS A 335 56.35 28.08 20.15
C LYS A 335 56.60 27.73 21.65
N LYS A 336 56.33 26.42 21.90
CA LYS A 336 56.87 25.47 22.90
C LYS A 336 56.26 25.40 24.33
N SER A 337 55.47 24.33 24.51
CA SER A 337 55.75 23.21 25.43
C SER A 337 56.30 23.50 26.84
N LYS A 338 55.50 23.23 27.87
CA LYS A 338 55.78 22.16 28.85
C LYS A 338 54.66 21.92 29.87
N LYS A 339 54.39 20.62 30.07
CA LYS A 339 53.87 19.95 31.28
C LYS A 339 52.40 20.15 31.64
#